data_AF-A0A662JZF4-F1
#
_entry.id   AF-A0A662JZF4-F1
#
_cell.length_a   1.000
_cell.length_b   1.000
_cell.length_c   1.000
_cell.angle_alpha   90.00
_cell.angle_beta   90.00
_cell.angle_gamma   90.00
#
_symmetry.space_group_name_H-M   'P 1'
#
loop_
_entity.id
_entity.type
_entity.pdbx_description
1 polymer ?
#
loop_
_entity_poly.entity_id
_entity_poly.type
_entity_poly.pdbx_seq_one_letter_code
_entity_poly.pdbx_strand_id
1 'polypeptide(L)' 'MNFRMAKYDEPLLIEFSREGECGIERVDGVPYNIVREKPVDIPFLEENLLVRHFIHLSQMNYGVDTGLY' A
#
# COMPACT_ATOMS: atom_id res chain seq x y z
N MET A 1 -21.11 19.98 13.91
CA MET A 1 -20.81 19.22 12.67
C MET A 1 -20.95 17.75 13.03
N ASN A 2 -21.87 16.98 12.44
CA ASN A 2 -21.97 15.55 12.75
C ASN A 2 -21.01 14.78 11.84
N PHE A 3 -19.85 14.36 12.36
CA PHE A 3 -18.96 13.45 11.64
C PHE A 3 -19.66 12.10 11.48
N ARG A 4 -19.70 11.57 10.25
CA ARG A 4 -20.14 10.21 9.96
C ARG A 4 -18.98 9.47 9.35
N MET A 5 -18.48 8.49 10.08
CA MET A 5 -17.41 7.63 9.62
C MET A 5 -17.91 6.73 8.50
N ALA A 6 -17.16 6.65 7.41
CA ALA A 6 -17.45 5.66 6.38
C ALA A 6 -17.07 4.27 6.89
N LYS A 7 -17.72 3.23 6.38
CA LYS A 7 -17.36 1.84 6.64
C LYS A 7 -17.27 1.10 5.32
N TYR A 8 -16.07 0.67 4.97
CA TYR A 8 -15.79 -0.12 3.78
C TYR A 8 -15.34 -1.52 4.22
N ASP A 9 -15.78 -2.54 3.49
CA ASP A 9 -15.19 -3.88 3.56
C ASP A 9 -13.93 -3.89 2.69
N GLU A 10 -12.91 -3.14 3.11
CA GLU A 10 -11.66 -2.97 2.38
C GLU A 10 -10.67 -4.10 2.75
N PRO A 11 -10.25 -4.95 1.79
CA PRO A 11 -9.27 -6.00 2.04
C PRO A 11 -7.85 -5.41 2.17
N LEU A 12 -6.89 -6.25 2.58
CA LEU A 12 -5.50 -5.82 2.74
C LEU A 12 -4.86 -5.48 1.39
N LEU A 13 -3.91 -4.56 1.38
CA LEU A 13 -3.16 -4.19 0.16
C LEU A 13 -2.53 -5.43 -0.52
N ILE A 14 -2.08 -6.40 0.28
CA ILE A 14 -1.45 -7.64 -0.21
C ILE A 14 -2.49 -8.57 -0.85
N GLU A 15 -3.74 -8.57 -0.39
CA GLU A 15 -4.83 -9.38 -0.95
C GLU A 15 -5.30 -8.85 -2.32
N PHE A 16 -5.12 -7.55 -2.57
CA PHE A 16 -5.31 -6.96 -3.89
C PHE A 16 -4.16 -7.20 -4.86
N SER A 17 -2.97 -7.50 -4.32
CA SER A 17 -1.77 -7.63 -5.11
C SER A 17 -1.95 -8.68 -6.19
N ARG A 18 -1.59 -8.32 -7.41
CA ARG A 18 -1.25 -9.32 -8.43
C ARG A 18 0.21 -9.71 -8.24
N GLU A 19 0.59 -10.87 -8.77
CA GLU A 19 2.02 -11.18 -8.95
C GLU A 19 2.61 -10.12 -9.87
N GLY A 20 3.31 -9.16 -9.28
CA GLY A 20 4.16 -8.24 -10.01
C GLY A 20 5.60 -8.71 -9.84
N GLU A 21 6.31 -8.88 -10.95
CA GLU A 21 7.74 -9.14 -10.91
C GLU A 21 8.46 -7.85 -10.48
N CYS A 22 8.56 -7.60 -9.18
CA CYS A 22 9.60 -6.73 -8.66
C CYS A 22 10.89 -7.56 -8.65
N GLY A 23 11.46 -7.73 -9.84
CA GLY A 23 12.67 -8.50 -10.06
C GLY A 23 13.83 -7.91 -9.25
N ILE A 24 14.75 -8.78 -8.81
CA ILE A 24 16.02 -8.32 -8.27
C ILE A 24 16.82 -7.78 -9.46
N GLU A 25 16.67 -6.50 -9.78
CA GLU A 25 17.49 -5.87 -10.81
C GLU A 25 18.93 -5.76 -10.30
N ARG A 26 19.87 -6.25 -11.11
CA ARG A 26 21.29 -6.18 -10.79
C ARG A 26 21.71 -4.72 -10.90
N VAL A 27 21.98 -4.10 -9.76
CA VAL A 27 22.51 -2.73 -9.71
C VAL A 27 24.01 -2.79 -9.97
N ASP A 28 24.47 -2.13 -11.04
CA ASP A 28 25.89 -2.03 -11.35
C ASP A 28 26.66 -1.38 -10.19
N GLY A 29 27.77 -2.00 -9.78
CA GLY A 29 28.59 -1.55 -8.65
C GLY A 29 28.24 -2.17 -7.29
N VAL A 30 27.21 -3.04 -7.20
CA VAL A 30 26.86 -3.75 -5.97
C VAL A 30 27.51 -5.15 -5.93
N PRO A 31 28.35 -5.46 -4.92
CA PRO A 31 28.96 -6.78 -4.76
C PRO A 31 27.93 -7.90 -4.50
N TYR A 32 28.16 -9.11 -5.02
CA TYR A 32 27.23 -10.24 -4.94
C TYR A 32 26.90 -10.68 -3.50
N ASN A 33 27.83 -10.49 -2.56
CA ASN A 33 27.67 -10.88 -1.16
C ASN A 33 26.68 -10.02 -0.37
N ILE A 34 26.22 -8.90 -0.92
CA ILE A 34 25.22 -8.01 -0.28
C ILE A 34 23.90 -7.94 -1.05
N VAL A 35 23.81 -8.58 -2.22
CA VAL A 35 22.57 -8.62 -3.00
C VAL A 35 21.58 -9.57 -2.33
N ARG A 36 20.30 -9.19 -2.29
CA ARG A 36 19.24 -10.05 -1.78
C ARG A 36 19.10 -11.29 -2.67
N GLU A 37 18.98 -12.47 -2.05
CA GLU A 37 18.77 -13.72 -2.77
C GLU A 37 17.32 -13.89 -3.28
N LYS A 38 16.36 -13.30 -2.56
CA LYS A 38 14.94 -13.35 -2.88
C LYS A 38 14.39 -11.95 -3.12
N PRO A 39 13.49 -11.77 -4.09
CA PRO A 39 12.80 -10.50 -4.28
C PRO A 39 11.97 -10.20 -3.04
N VAL A 40 11.69 -8.91 -2.83
CA VAL A 40 10.78 -8.53 -1.75
C VAL A 40 9.36 -8.75 -2.24
N ASP A 41 8.54 -9.38 -1.42
CA ASP A 41 7.10 -9.57 -1.66
C ASP A 41 6.34 -8.24 -1.46
N ILE A 42 6.69 -7.23 -2.26
CA ILE A 42 5.99 -5.95 -2.31
C ILE A 42 4.79 -6.12 -3.22
N PRO A 43 3.59 -5.77 -2.75
CA PRO A 43 2.39 -5.94 -3.55
C PRO A 43 2.39 -4.99 -4.76
N PHE A 44 2.05 -5.53 -5.94
CA PHE A 44 1.92 -4.75 -7.17
C PHE A 44 0.44 -4.46 -7.45
N LEU A 45 0.10 -3.18 -7.46
CA LEU A 45 -1.24 -2.66 -7.73
C LEU A 45 -1.19 -1.57 -8.80
N GLU A 46 -2.25 -1.49 -9.60
CA GLU A 46 -2.49 -0.34 -10.47
C GLU A 46 -2.74 0.92 -9.62
N GLU A 47 -2.30 2.08 -10.13
CA GLU A 47 -2.36 3.36 -9.40
C GLU A 47 -3.78 3.74 -8.97
N ASN A 48 -4.78 3.49 -9.83
CA ASN A 48 -6.19 3.73 -9.53
C ASN A 48 -6.68 2.92 -8.30
N LEU A 49 -6.28 1.65 -8.20
CA LEU A 49 -6.64 0.77 -7.09
C LEU A 49 -5.93 1.21 -5.81
N LEU A 50 -4.65 1.58 -5.92
CA LEU A 50 -3.87 2.09 -4.80
C LEU A 50 -4.51 3.37 -4.22
N VAL A 51 -4.83 4.34 -5.08
CA VAL A 51 -5.47 5.59 -4.66
C VAL A 51 -6.83 5.32 -4.01
N ARG A 52 -7.66 4.45 -4.60
CA ARG A 52 -8.97 4.09 -4.03
C ARG A 52 -8.83 3.47 -2.64
N HIS A 53 -7.89 2.53 -2.48
CA HIS A 53 -7.63 1.86 -1.21
C HIS A 53 -7.29 2.87 -0.11
N PHE A 54 -6.34 3.77 -0.35
CA PHE A 54 -5.95 4.76 0.65
C PHE A 54 -7.03 5.80 0.93
N ILE A 55 -7.88 6.13 -0.06
CA ILE A 55 -9.05 6.99 0.18
C ILE A 55 -10.05 6.30 1.11
N HIS A 56 -10.38 5.02 0.87
CA HIS A 56 -11.28 4.27 1.75
C HIS A 56 -10.72 4.19 3.18
N LEU A 57 -9.43 3.87 3.33
CA LEU A 57 -8.76 3.86 4.63
C LEU A 57 -8.79 5.23 5.32
N SER A 58 -8.56 6.32 4.57
CA SER A 58 -8.62 7.66 5.14
C SER A 58 -10.01 8.05 5.63
N GLN A 59 -11.07 7.59 4.96
CA GLN A 59 -12.45 7.85 5.37
C GLN A 59 -12.89 7.00 6.58
N MET A 60 -12.17 5.90 6.82
CA MET A 60 -12.27 5.06 8.01
C MET A 60 -11.28 5.48 9.11
N ASN A 61 -10.60 6.62 8.98
CA ASN A 61 -9.77 7.18 10.04
C ASN A 61 -10.45 8.39 10.68
N TYR A 62 -10.23 8.56 11.98
CA TYR A 62 -10.62 9.75 12.72
C TYR A 62 -9.37 10.51 13.12
N GLY A 63 -9.24 11.74 12.62
CA GLY A 63 -8.19 12.69 12.96
C GLY A 63 -8.76 14.01 13.47
N VAL A 64 -7.85 14.90 13.89
CA VAL A 64 -8.20 16.24 14.39
C VAL A 64 -8.96 17.05 13.33
N ASP A 65 -8.64 16.84 12.05
CA ASP A 65 -9.30 17.52 10.92
C ASP A 65 -10.73 17.03 10.67
N THR A 66 -11.02 15.77 10.99
CA THR A 66 -12.35 15.18 10.84
C THR A 66 -13.27 15.41 12.04
N GLY A 67 -12.68 15.82 13.18
CA GLY A 67 -13.41 16.29 14.34
C GLY A 67 -12.49 16.87 15.41
N LEU A 68 -12.85 18.07 15.84
CA LEU A 68 -12.34 18.75 17.03
C LEU A 68 -13.42 18.64 18.14
N TYR A 69 -12.98 18.61 19.40
CA TYR A 69 -13.73 18.94 20.63
C TYR A 69 -15.25 19.13 20.50
#